data_AF-A0A1W2KRZ7-F1
#
_entry.id   AF-A0A1W2KRZ7-F1
#
_cell.length_a   1.000
_cell.length_b   1.000
_cell.length_c   1.000
_cell.angle_alpha   90.00
_cell.angle_beta   90.00
_cell.angle_gamma   90.00
#
_symmetry.space_group_name_H-M   'P 1'
#
loop_
_entity.id
_entity.type
_entity.pdbx_description
1 polymer ?
#
loop_
_entity_poly.entity_id
_entity_poly.type
_entity_poly.pdbx_seq_one_letter_code
_entity_poly.pdbx_strand_id
1 'polypeptide(L)' 'GQITTKELGTVMRSLGQNPSESELQDMINEVDADNNGTIDFPEFLTMMARKMKDTDSEEEIR' A
#
# COMPACT_ATOMS: atom_id res chain seq x y z
N GLY A 1 -15.42 2.21 4.60
CA GLY A 1 -14.38 3.26 4.66
C GLY A 1 -13.40 2.96 3.56
N GLN A 2 -12.86 3.99 2.93
CA GLN A 2 -11.88 3.88 1.83
C GLN A 2 -10.65 4.70 2.19
N ILE A 3 -9.49 4.24 1.73
CA ILE A 3 -8.21 4.93 1.89
C ILE A 3 -7.91 5.60 0.55
N THR A 4 -7.81 6.93 0.58
CA THR A 4 -7.39 7.72 -0.57
C THR A 4 -5.86 7.73 -0.71
N THR A 5 -5.36 8.07 -1.89
CA THR A 5 -3.92 8.36 -2.14
C THR A 5 -3.33 9.30 -1.10
N LYS A 6 -4.08 10.32 -0.69
CA LYS A 6 -3.65 11.33 0.30
C LYS A 6 -3.49 10.75 1.69
N GLU A 7 -4.43 9.90 2.10
CA GLU A 7 -4.37 9.22 3.40
C GLU A 7 -3.24 8.22 3.44
N LEU A 8 -3.06 7.43 2.38
CA LEU A 8 -1.92 6.51 2.23
C LEU A 8 -0.59 7.27 2.32
N GLY A 9 -0.45 8.39 1.61
CA GLY A 9 0.74 9.24 1.68
C GLY A 9 0.99 9.84 3.07
N THR A 10 -0.07 10.17 3.80
CA THR A 10 0.04 10.68 5.18
C THR A 10 0.57 9.60 6.13
N VAL A 11 0.08 8.37 6.00
CA VAL A 11 0.55 7.23 6.79
C VAL A 11 2.01 6.92 6.45
N MET A 12 2.38 6.84 5.18
CA MET A 12 3.76 6.58 4.74
C MET A 12 4.75 7.61 5.28
N ARG A 13 4.41 8.90 5.19
CA ARG A 13 5.22 9.99 5.77
C ARG A 13 5.33 9.91 7.28
N SER A 14 4.27 9.48 7.96
CA SER A 14 4.31 9.26 9.41
C SER A 14 5.21 8.08 9.81
N LEU A 15 5.40 7.11 8.90
CA LEU A 15 6.33 5.98 9.05
C LEU A 15 7.76 6.31 8.59
N GLY A 16 8.04 7.57 8.21
CA GLY A 16 9.37 8.02 7.76
C GLY A 16 9.68 7.75 6.29
N GLN A 17 8.72 7.25 5.51
CA GLN A 17 8.82 7.09 4.06
C GLN A 17 8.34 8.37 3.36
N ASN A 18 8.96 8.79 2.25
CA ASN A 18 8.50 9.97 1.50
C ASN A 18 8.20 9.64 0.04
N PRO A 19 7.14 8.84 -0.22
CA PRO A 19 6.78 8.47 -1.58
C PRO A 19 6.24 9.69 -2.35
N SER A 20 6.54 9.72 -3.64
CA SER A 20 5.94 10.62 -4.62
C SER A 20 4.48 10.28 -4.88
N GLU A 21 3.73 11.20 -5.50
CA GLU A 21 2.35 10.94 -5.89
C GLU A 21 2.24 9.80 -6.92
N SER A 22 3.22 9.65 -7.80
CA SER A 22 3.27 8.53 -8.76
C SER A 22 3.42 7.19 -8.04
N GLU A 23 4.37 7.10 -7.09
CA GLU A 23 4.56 5.87 -6.31
C GLU A 23 3.31 5.52 -5.50
N LEU A 24 2.65 6.52 -4.90
CA LEU A 24 1.38 6.28 -4.20
C LEU A 24 0.29 5.80 -5.14
N GLN A 25 0.21 6.36 -6.35
CA GLN A 25 -0.76 5.94 -7.35
C GLN A 25 -0.48 4.52 -7.83
N ASP A 26 0.79 4.18 -8.08
CA ASP A 26 1.21 2.84 -8.48
C ASP A 26 0.86 1.82 -7.39
N MET A 27 1.10 2.15 -6.11
CA MET A 27 0.72 1.31 -4.98
C MET A 27 -0.79 1.06 -4.89
N ILE A 28 -1.62 2.06 -5.20
CA ILE A 28 -3.07 1.87 -5.25
C ILE A 28 -3.43 0.99 -6.45
N ASN A 29 -2.90 1.28 -7.63
CA ASN A 29 -3.20 0.54 -8.86
C ASN A 29 -2.86 -0.97 -8.76
N GLU A 30 -1.89 -1.34 -7.91
CA GLU A 30 -1.53 -2.74 -7.68
C GLU A 30 -2.59 -3.57 -6.93
N VAL A 31 -3.48 -2.91 -6.19
CA VAL A 31 -4.44 -3.55 -5.29
C VAL A 31 -5.89 -3.14 -5.52
N ASP A 32 -6.11 -2.02 -6.23
CA ASP A 32 -7.41 -1.49 -6.65
C ASP A 32 -8.02 -2.39 -7.73
N ALA A 33 -8.82 -3.37 -7.30
CA ALA A 33 -9.39 -4.38 -8.18
C ALA A 33 -10.63 -3.85 -8.91
N ASP A 34 -11.34 -2.91 -8.30
CA ASP A 34 -12.54 -2.31 -8.84
C ASP A 34 -12.26 -1.02 -9.66
N ASN A 35 -11.02 -0.56 -9.68
CA ASN A 35 -10.52 0.63 -10.38
C ASN A 35 -11.23 1.91 -9.92
N ASN A 36 -11.57 2.00 -8.62
CA ASN A 36 -12.24 3.16 -8.05
C ASN A 36 -11.25 4.28 -7.62
N GLY A 37 -9.94 4.03 -7.69
CA GLY A 37 -8.87 4.97 -7.34
C GLY A 37 -8.63 5.12 -5.84
N THR A 38 -9.19 4.23 -5.02
CA THR A 38 -9.05 4.18 -3.57
C THR A 38 -8.84 2.73 -3.13
N ILE A 39 -8.44 2.53 -1.88
CA ILE A 39 -8.28 1.20 -1.30
C ILE A 39 -9.41 0.97 -0.30
N ASP A 40 -10.26 0.00 -0.54
CA ASP A 40 -11.24 -0.46 0.42
C ASP A 40 -10.63 -1.41 1.47
N PHE A 41 -11.43 -1.84 2.45
CA PHE A 41 -10.92 -2.69 3.52
C PHE A 41 -10.44 -4.07 3.02
N PRO A 42 -11.19 -4.81 2.18
CA PRO A 42 -10.69 -6.01 1.49
C PRO A 42 -9.38 -5.83 0.73
N GLU A 43 -9.24 -4.74 -0.02
CA GLU A 43 -8.05 -4.43 -0.81
C GLU A 43 -6.85 -4.13 0.11
N PHE A 44 -7.08 -3.40 1.20
CA PHE A 44 -6.07 -3.14 2.22
C PHE A 44 -5.54 -4.43 2.86
N LEU A 45 -6.43 -5.38 3.19
CA LEU A 45 -6.02 -6.68 3.75
C LEU A 45 -5.16 -7.46 2.74
N THR A 46 -5.54 -7.43 1.46
CA THR A 46 -4.78 -8.08 0.39
C THR A 46 -3.39 -7.47 0.24
N MET A 47 -3.30 -6.14 0.28
CA MET A 47 -2.03 -5.40 0.26
C MET A 47 -1.11 -5.79 1.42
N MET A 48 -1.64 -5.78 2.65
CA MET A 48 -0.88 -6.10 3.86
C MET A 48 -0.42 -7.56 3.88
N ALA A 49 -1.29 -8.49 3.46
CA ALA A 49 -0.95 -9.91 3.39
C ALA A 49 0.19 -10.20 2.39
N ARG A 50 0.23 -9.49 1.25
CA ARG A 50 1.34 -9.57 0.28
C ARG A 50 2.63 -9.02 0.88
N LYS A 51 2.60 -7.81 1.45
CA LYS A 51 3.77 -7.16 2.06
C LYS A 51 4.39 -7.98 3.19
N MET A 52 3.58 -8.61 4.05
CA MET A 52 4.09 -9.46 5.13
C MET A 52 4.84 -10.68 4.58
N LYS A 53 4.30 -11.32 3.54
CA LYS A 53 4.95 -12.47 2.89
C LYS A 53 6.29 -12.10 2.23
N ASP A 54 6.37 -10.92 1.62
CA ASP A 54 7.60 -10.43 0.99
C ASP A 54 8.67 -10.05 2.04
N THR A 55 8.25 -9.49 3.18
CA THR A 55 9.17 -9.09 4.25
C THR A 55 9.77 -10.31 4.96
N ASP A 56 8.97 -11.34 5.24
CA ASP A 56 9.43 -12.60 5.85
C ASP A 56 10.45 -13.33 4.96
N SER A 57 10.34 -13.18 3.63
CA SER A 57 11.25 -13.84 2.69
C SER A 57 12.56 -13.06 2.42
N GLU A 58 12.60 -11.75 2.70
CA GLU A 58 13.85 -10.98 2.67
C GLU A 58 14.68 -11.15 3.95
N GLU A 59 14.06 -11.35 5.12
CA GLU A 59 14.79 -11.59 6.38
C GLU A 59 15.49 -12.97 6.43
N GLU A 60 14.98 -13.99 5.74
CA GLU A 60 15.62 -15.33 5.68
C GLU A 60 16.89 -15.39 4.81
N ILE A 61 17.17 -14.35 4.00
CA ILE A 61 18.33 -14.32 3.07
C ILE A 61 19.56 -13.62 3.70
N ARG A 62 19.49 -13.15 4.95
CA ARG A 62 20.59 -12.40 5.60
C ARG A 62 21.45 -13.23 6.55
#